data_AF-A0A9D6F277-F1
#
_entry.id   AF-A0A9D6F277-F1
#
_cell.length_a   1.000
_cell.length_b   1.000
_cell.length_c   1.000
_cell.angle_alpha   90.00
_cell.angle_beta   90.00
_cell.angle_gamma   90.00
#
_symmetry.space_group_name_H-M   'P 1'
#
loop_
_entity.id
_entity.type
_entity.pdbx_description
1 polymer ?
#
loop_
_entity_poly.entity_id
_entity_poly.type
_entity_poly.pdbx_seq_one_letter_code
_entity_poly.pdbx_strand_id
1 'polypeptide(L)'
;MSVTEKPLTAPVHQDPHQQLLVGSVLGAVVVLAALGIVFAGLPWLWWEAWNTLFANNDDMRRNTFLSRALLILVDLLAMGGLAYGAHGALQRISQPGLRAGIFFQAVVFCVAGGVSFWIGAAMEGNEQSATVGWSVMAVVAGAAIAGAAYLYLKSPAWLNFLETLEQQGWFHGISYKGNQGVRVRRGSIIGLLAVGLCGIITLSMNRFFGVERPDLPSNDWFLDIPFTEQTKFIPLFYSVHLIIPLVLGVALMWVAWRVVNVPAFADFLIATEAEMNKVSWTNRRRLYQDSIVVLVTTFLMTAFLFAVDIVWIRVLSAPGIQVLVIDLKEAEKQQQKTAEW
;
A
#
# COMPACT_ATOMS: atom_id res chain seq x y z
N MET A 1 -52.55 -36.77 -34.28
CA MET A 1 -51.25 -36.62 -33.60
C MET A 1 -51.08 -35.15 -33.25
N SER A 2 -51.41 -34.76 -32.02
CA SER A 2 -51.19 -33.39 -31.52
C SER A 2 -49.84 -33.35 -30.80
N VAL A 3 -48.88 -32.64 -31.37
CA VAL A 3 -47.57 -32.41 -30.78
C VAL A 3 -47.74 -31.41 -29.64
N THR A 4 -47.48 -31.87 -28.42
CA THR A 4 -47.47 -31.05 -27.21
C THR A 4 -46.22 -30.16 -27.24
N GLU A 5 -46.38 -28.89 -27.59
CA GLU A 5 -45.32 -27.90 -27.39
C GLU A 5 -45.09 -27.72 -25.88
N LYS A 6 -43.90 -28.08 -25.41
CA LYS A 6 -43.44 -27.73 -24.07
C LYS A 6 -43.35 -26.20 -23.98
N PRO A 7 -43.91 -25.55 -22.95
CA PRO A 7 -43.71 -24.13 -22.76
C PRO A 7 -42.21 -23.89 -22.49
N LEU A 8 -41.57 -23.17 -23.40
CA LEU A 8 -40.27 -22.54 -23.17
C LEU A 8 -40.42 -21.69 -21.91
N THR A 9 -39.80 -22.11 -20.81
CA THR A 9 -39.67 -21.33 -19.59
C THR A 9 -39.14 -19.95 -19.95
N ALA A 10 -39.98 -18.92 -19.84
CA ALA A 10 -39.55 -17.54 -19.96
C ALA A 10 -38.39 -17.30 -18.98
N PRO A 11 -37.26 -16.72 -19.40
CA PRO A 11 -36.22 -16.33 -18.46
C PRO A 11 -36.83 -15.32 -17.49
N VAL A 12 -36.79 -15.66 -16.20
CA VAL A 12 -37.20 -14.74 -15.12
C VAL A 12 -36.40 -13.45 -15.29
N HIS A 13 -37.07 -12.33 -15.51
CA HIS A 13 -36.46 -11.00 -15.44
C HIS A 13 -35.99 -10.81 -13.99
N GLN A 14 -34.77 -11.22 -13.68
CA GLN A 14 -34.15 -10.91 -12.40
C GLN A 14 -33.73 -9.44 -12.44
N ASP A 15 -34.00 -8.72 -11.34
CA ASP A 15 -33.58 -7.34 -11.19
C ASP A 15 -32.05 -7.23 -11.39
N PRO A 16 -31.57 -6.31 -12.26
CA PRO A 16 -30.13 -6.13 -12.52
C PRO A 16 -29.28 -5.98 -11.26
N HIS A 17 -29.85 -5.36 -10.21
CA HIS A 17 -29.23 -5.18 -8.90
C HIS A 17 -28.98 -6.48 -8.15
N GLN A 18 -29.92 -7.43 -8.23
CA GLN A 18 -29.78 -8.73 -7.57
C GLN A 18 -28.74 -9.60 -8.28
N GLN A 19 -28.68 -9.55 -9.61
CA GLN A 19 -27.65 -10.25 -10.38
C GLN A 19 -26.26 -9.72 -10.07
N LEU A 20 -26.10 -8.40 -9.97
CA LEU A 20 -24.85 -7.76 -9.59
C LEU A 20 -24.41 -8.16 -8.18
N LEU A 21 -25.33 -8.14 -7.21
CA LEU A 21 -25.07 -8.59 -5.83
C LEU A 21 -24.59 -10.04 -5.83
N VAL A 22 -25.35 -10.97 -6.41
CA VAL A 22 -25.02 -12.39 -6.42
C VAL A 22 -23.67 -12.65 -7.11
N GLY A 23 -23.44 -12.01 -8.25
CA GLY A 23 -22.16 -12.08 -8.95
C GLY A 23 -20.99 -11.55 -8.12
N SER A 24 -21.19 -10.43 -7.42
CA SER A 24 -20.17 -9.82 -6.55
C SER A 24 -19.85 -10.67 -5.33
N VAL A 25 -20.86 -11.27 -4.69
CA VAL A 25 -20.69 -12.18 -3.56
C VAL A 25 -19.95 -13.45 -3.99
N LEU A 26 -20.38 -14.07 -5.08
CA LEU A 26 -19.76 -15.29 -5.58
C LEU A 26 -18.32 -15.04 -6.01
N GLY A 27 -18.07 -13.94 -6.73
CA GLY A 27 -16.72 -13.54 -7.09
C GLY A 27 -15.86 -13.22 -5.87
N ALA A 28 -16.41 -12.56 -4.84
CA ALA A 28 -15.69 -12.27 -3.60
C ALA A 28 -15.28 -13.54 -2.86
N VAL A 29 -16.18 -14.52 -2.74
CA VAL A 29 -15.88 -15.82 -2.14
C VAL A 29 -14.76 -16.53 -2.90
N VAL A 30 -14.81 -16.54 -4.24
CA VAL A 30 -13.76 -17.15 -5.07
C VAL A 30 -12.43 -16.43 -4.89
N VAL A 31 -12.41 -15.09 -4.84
CA VAL A 31 -11.19 -14.31 -4.63
C VAL A 31 -10.60 -14.59 -3.24
N LEU A 32 -11.42 -14.58 -2.19
CA LEU A 32 -10.96 -14.88 -0.83
C LEU A 32 -10.46 -16.32 -0.70
N ALA A 33 -11.15 -17.28 -1.33
CA ALA A 33 -10.69 -18.67 -1.39
C ALA A 33 -9.35 -18.78 -2.13
N ALA A 34 -9.18 -18.10 -3.26
CA ALA A 34 -7.92 -18.06 -4.00
C ALA A 34 -6.78 -17.47 -3.15
N LEU A 35 -7.03 -16.36 -2.45
CA LEU A 35 -6.06 -15.76 -1.52
C LEU A 35 -5.71 -16.71 -0.38
N GLY A 36 -6.70 -17.38 0.22
CA GLY A 36 -6.47 -18.38 1.27
C GLY A 36 -5.66 -19.58 0.77
N ILE A 37 -5.92 -20.06 -0.44
CA ILE A 37 -5.13 -21.14 -1.06
C ILE A 37 -3.68 -20.70 -1.26
N VAL A 38 -3.45 -19.50 -1.80
CA VAL A 38 -2.10 -18.99 -2.07
C VAL A 38 -1.32 -18.73 -0.78
N PHE A 39 -1.91 -18.01 0.18
CA PHE A 39 -1.16 -17.51 1.35
C PHE A 39 -1.13 -18.48 2.53
N ALA A 40 -2.10 -19.40 2.63
CA ALA A 40 -2.20 -20.36 3.73
C ALA A 40 -2.09 -21.81 3.26
N GLY A 41 -2.86 -22.18 2.24
CA GLY A 41 -2.98 -23.57 1.79
C GLY A 41 -1.70 -24.11 1.14
N LEU A 42 -1.12 -23.36 0.20
CA LEU A 42 0.05 -23.75 -0.55
C LEU A 42 1.29 -23.86 0.36
N PRO A 43 1.61 -22.88 1.22
CA PRO A 43 2.74 -22.99 2.15
C PRO A 43 2.62 -24.19 3.09
N TRP A 44 1.41 -24.49 3.56
CA TRP A 44 1.16 -25.64 4.42
C TRP A 44 1.44 -26.97 3.68
N LEU A 45 0.88 -27.13 2.48
CA LEU A 45 1.13 -28.32 1.64
C LEU A 45 2.60 -28.43 1.21
N TRP A 46 3.25 -27.29 0.96
CA TRP A 46 4.66 -27.24 0.56
C TRP A 46 5.56 -27.81 1.65
N TRP A 47 5.34 -27.44 2.91
CA TRP A 47 6.18 -27.93 4.01
C TRP A 47 6.03 -29.44 4.21
N GLU A 48 4.80 -29.95 4.12
CA GLU A 48 4.53 -31.39 4.17
C GLU A 48 5.20 -32.13 3.00
N ALA A 49 5.07 -31.60 1.78
CA ALA A 49 5.71 -32.15 0.59
C ALA A 49 7.24 -32.10 0.69
N TRP A 50 7.82 -31.00 1.18
CA TRP A 50 9.27 -30.84 1.32
C TRP A 50 9.86 -31.86 2.31
N ASN A 51 9.21 -32.02 3.46
CA ASN A 51 9.66 -32.94 4.49
C ASN A 51 9.56 -34.40 4.06
N THR A 52 8.51 -34.75 3.30
CA THR A 52 8.33 -36.11 2.78
C THR A 52 9.29 -36.42 1.63
N LEU A 53 9.49 -35.48 0.68
CA LEU A 53 10.41 -35.65 -0.45
C LEU A 53 11.88 -35.79 -0.03
N PHE A 54 12.29 -35.03 0.99
CA PHE A 54 13.67 -35.04 1.50
C PHE A 54 13.82 -35.80 2.83
N ALA A 55 12.89 -36.71 3.14
CA ALA A 55 12.93 -37.50 4.38
C ALA A 55 14.26 -38.26 4.57
N ASN A 56 14.89 -38.68 3.48
CA ASN A 56 16.14 -39.46 3.49
C ASN A 56 17.42 -38.61 3.38
N ASN A 57 17.31 -37.30 3.12
CA ASN A 57 18.46 -36.40 2.90
C ASN A 57 18.41 -35.24 3.90
N ASP A 58 19.08 -35.41 5.04
CA ASP A 58 19.07 -34.42 6.14
C ASP A 58 19.59 -33.04 5.73
N ASP A 59 20.60 -32.99 4.85
CA ASP A 59 21.19 -31.73 4.37
C ASP A 59 20.18 -30.90 3.57
N MET A 60 19.38 -31.54 2.72
CA MET A 60 18.36 -30.85 1.91
C MET A 60 17.14 -30.50 2.76
N ARG A 61 16.72 -31.40 3.66
CA ARG A 61 15.58 -31.16 4.56
C ARG A 61 15.79 -29.93 5.44
N ARG A 62 17.01 -29.75 5.97
CA ARG A 62 17.36 -28.61 6.84
C ARG A 62 17.68 -27.32 6.08
N ASN A 63 17.76 -27.36 4.75
CA ASN A 63 18.03 -26.18 3.94
C ASN A 63 16.77 -25.30 3.80
N THR A 64 16.53 -24.50 4.84
CA THR A 64 15.40 -23.57 4.90
C THR A 64 15.45 -22.50 3.82
N PHE A 65 16.65 -22.07 3.40
CA PHE A 65 16.81 -21.08 2.34
C PHE A 65 16.28 -21.60 0.99
N LEU A 66 16.71 -22.79 0.58
CA LEU A 66 16.30 -23.38 -0.70
C LEU A 66 14.80 -23.66 -0.72
N SER A 67 14.25 -24.24 0.35
CA SER A 67 12.82 -24.54 0.48
C SER A 67 11.98 -23.27 0.33
N ARG A 68 12.35 -22.19 1.03
CA ARG A 68 11.63 -20.91 0.97
C ARG A 68 11.75 -20.21 -0.37
N ALA A 69 12.94 -20.22 -0.99
CA ALA A 69 13.13 -19.62 -2.31
C ALA A 69 12.27 -20.31 -3.38
N LEU A 70 12.18 -21.65 -3.31
CA LEU A 70 11.32 -22.43 -4.19
C LEU A 70 9.84 -22.19 -3.91
N LEU A 71 9.43 -22.12 -2.63
CA LEU A 71 8.06 -21.77 -2.25
C LEU A 71 7.62 -20.44 -2.85
N ILE A 72 8.47 -19.40 -2.78
CA ILE A 72 8.16 -18.08 -3.38
C ILE A 72 7.93 -18.20 -4.89
N LEU A 73 8.74 -19.01 -5.59
CA LEU A 73 8.59 -19.23 -7.03
C LEU A 73 7.25 -19.93 -7.32
N VAL A 74 6.91 -20.96 -6.55
CA VAL A 74 5.65 -21.69 -6.68
C VAL A 74 4.45 -20.79 -6.37
N ASP A 75 4.52 -19.94 -5.34
CA ASP A 75 3.50 -18.95 -5.03
C ASP A 75 3.31 -17.95 -6.17
N LEU A 76 4.39 -17.45 -6.76
CA LEU A 76 4.33 -16.56 -7.93
C LEU A 76 3.66 -17.24 -9.13
N LEU A 77 3.95 -18.51 -9.38
CA LEU A 77 3.29 -19.30 -10.42
C LEU A 77 1.81 -19.54 -10.12
N ALA A 78 1.47 -19.87 -8.88
CA ALA A 78 0.10 -20.09 -8.44
C ALA A 78 -0.73 -18.80 -8.56
N MET A 79 -0.18 -17.67 -8.10
CA MET A 79 -0.79 -16.36 -8.27
C MET A 79 -0.98 -16.01 -9.75
N GLY A 80 0.04 -16.24 -10.59
CA GLY A 80 -0.06 -16.01 -12.04
C GLY A 80 -1.13 -16.87 -12.70
N GLY A 81 -1.20 -18.16 -12.36
CA GLY A 81 -2.20 -19.10 -12.87
C GLY A 81 -3.62 -18.73 -12.45
N LEU A 82 -3.83 -18.40 -11.17
CA LEU A 82 -5.11 -17.95 -10.65
C LEU A 82 -5.54 -16.62 -11.27
N ALA A 83 -4.61 -15.67 -11.42
CA ALA A 83 -4.88 -14.39 -12.08
C ALA A 83 -5.28 -14.58 -13.56
N TYR A 84 -4.59 -15.48 -14.27
CA TYR A 84 -4.92 -15.81 -15.67
C TYR A 84 -6.30 -16.47 -15.78
N GLY A 85 -6.60 -17.45 -14.92
CA GLY A 85 -7.89 -18.11 -14.88
C GLY A 85 -9.03 -17.14 -14.52
N ALA A 86 -8.80 -16.29 -13.52
CA ALA A 86 -9.74 -15.25 -13.13
C ALA A 86 -9.97 -14.25 -14.26
N HIS A 87 -8.91 -13.82 -14.97
CA HIS A 87 -9.04 -12.93 -16.12
C HIS A 87 -9.90 -13.57 -17.23
N GLY A 88 -9.66 -14.83 -17.55
CA GLY A 88 -10.45 -15.58 -18.52
C GLY A 88 -11.92 -15.75 -18.12
N ALA A 89 -12.20 -15.97 -16.84
CA ALA A 89 -13.56 -16.07 -16.31
C ALA A 89 -14.28 -14.71 -16.35
N LEU A 90 -13.58 -13.64 -15.96
CA LEU A 90 -14.13 -12.28 -15.87
C LEU A 90 -14.43 -11.68 -17.26
N GLN A 91 -13.73 -12.11 -18.30
CA GLN A 91 -14.07 -11.74 -19.68
C GLN A 91 -15.41 -12.34 -20.15
N ARG A 92 -15.84 -13.48 -19.58
CA ARG A 92 -17.11 -14.14 -19.96
C ARG A 92 -18.33 -13.55 -19.25
N ILE A 93 -18.13 -12.91 -18.09
CA ILE A 93 -19.18 -12.34 -17.24
C ILE A 93 -18.98 -10.81 -17.20
N SER A 94 -19.35 -10.12 -18.28
CA SER A 94 -19.24 -8.67 -18.37
C SER A 94 -20.53 -7.99 -17.90
N GLN A 95 -20.64 -7.75 -16.59
CA GLN A 95 -21.65 -6.82 -16.06
C GLN A 95 -20.96 -5.55 -15.55
N PRO A 96 -21.48 -4.34 -15.89
CA PRO A 96 -20.97 -3.11 -15.32
C PRO A 96 -21.17 -3.12 -13.79
N GLY A 97 -20.15 -2.70 -13.06
CA GLY A 97 -20.05 -2.67 -11.61
C GLY A 97 -19.51 -3.94 -10.97
N LEU A 98 -19.40 -5.06 -11.71
CA LEU A 98 -19.14 -6.37 -11.10
C LEU A 98 -17.75 -6.45 -10.44
N ARG A 99 -16.72 -5.92 -11.09
CA ARG A 99 -15.34 -5.97 -10.56
C ARG A 99 -15.19 -5.16 -9.28
N ALA A 100 -15.77 -3.96 -9.28
CA ALA A 100 -15.83 -3.10 -8.10
C ALA A 100 -16.63 -3.79 -6.99
N GLY A 101 -17.79 -4.36 -7.33
CA GLY A 101 -18.63 -5.14 -6.41
C GLY A 101 -17.86 -6.28 -5.75
N ILE A 102 -17.15 -7.11 -6.52
CA ILE A 102 -16.33 -8.22 -6.01
C ILE A 102 -15.33 -7.73 -4.97
N PHE A 103 -14.61 -6.64 -5.28
CA PHE A 103 -13.62 -6.07 -4.37
C PHE A 103 -14.24 -5.58 -3.05
N PHE A 104 -15.30 -4.77 -3.13
CA PHE A 104 -15.93 -4.23 -1.92
C PHE A 104 -16.60 -5.32 -1.09
N GLN A 105 -17.21 -6.32 -1.74
CA GLN A 105 -17.82 -7.44 -1.03
C GLN A 105 -16.76 -8.31 -0.33
N ALA A 106 -15.59 -8.51 -0.93
CA ALA A 106 -14.45 -9.16 -0.28
C ALA A 106 -13.97 -8.35 0.95
N VAL A 107 -13.88 -7.02 0.83
CA VAL A 107 -13.53 -6.14 1.96
C VAL A 107 -14.57 -6.24 3.08
N VAL A 108 -15.86 -6.21 2.76
CA VAL A 108 -16.95 -6.39 3.72
C VAL A 108 -16.81 -7.72 4.46
N PHE A 109 -16.54 -8.82 3.75
CA PHE A 109 -16.33 -10.12 4.38
C PHE A 109 -15.09 -10.14 5.29
N CYS A 110 -13.97 -9.56 4.87
CA CYS A 110 -12.78 -9.45 5.70
C CYS A 110 -13.03 -8.61 6.96
N VAL A 111 -13.72 -7.48 6.84
CA VAL A 111 -14.04 -6.60 7.97
C VAL A 111 -15.05 -7.27 8.91
N ALA A 112 -16.11 -7.85 8.38
CA ALA A 112 -17.11 -8.57 9.17
C ALA A 112 -16.48 -9.75 9.91
N GLY A 113 -15.63 -10.52 9.23
CA GLY A 113 -14.84 -11.59 9.83
C GLY A 113 -13.92 -11.04 10.94
N GLY A 114 -13.08 -10.07 10.63
CA GLY A 114 -12.13 -9.48 11.58
C GLY A 114 -12.79 -8.90 12.83
N VAL A 115 -13.90 -8.18 12.67
CA VAL A 115 -14.70 -7.66 13.81
C VAL A 115 -15.29 -8.81 14.63
N SER A 116 -15.80 -9.85 13.98
CA SER A 116 -16.35 -11.03 14.68
C SER A 116 -15.26 -11.78 15.45
N PHE A 117 -14.07 -11.96 14.87
CA PHE A 117 -12.92 -12.55 15.54
C PHE A 117 -12.45 -11.70 16.72
N TRP A 118 -12.40 -10.38 16.56
CA TRP A 118 -12.01 -9.46 17.63
C TRP A 118 -12.98 -9.50 18.81
N ILE A 119 -14.29 -9.52 18.55
CA ILE A 119 -15.33 -9.68 19.57
C ILE A 119 -15.23 -11.04 20.25
N GLY A 120 -15.03 -12.11 19.48
CA GLY A 120 -14.85 -13.46 20.00
C GLY A 120 -13.66 -13.55 20.97
N ALA A 121 -12.50 -13.04 20.57
CA ALA A 121 -11.31 -13.00 21.42
C ALA A 121 -11.53 -12.16 22.70
N ALA A 122 -12.25 -11.03 22.62
CA ALA A 122 -12.58 -10.21 23.78
C ALA A 122 -13.53 -10.93 24.76
N MET A 123 -14.46 -11.75 24.25
CA MET A 123 -15.40 -12.53 25.05
C MET A 123 -14.74 -13.76 25.69
N GLU A 124 -13.80 -14.41 25.01
CA GLU A 124 -13.02 -15.53 25.54
C GLU A 124 -12.20 -15.12 26.77
N GLY A 125 -11.64 -13.91 26.77
CA GLY A 125 -10.94 -13.33 27.93
C GLY A 125 -11.80 -13.13 29.18
N ASN A 126 -13.14 -13.20 29.06
CA ASN A 126 -14.09 -13.05 30.17
C ASN A 126 -14.69 -14.39 30.66
N GLU A 127 -14.04 -15.52 30.36
CA GLU A 127 -14.45 -16.88 30.79
C GLU A 127 -15.90 -17.25 30.40
N GLN A 128 -16.39 -16.74 29.27
CA GLN A 128 -17.72 -17.08 28.78
C GLN A 128 -17.76 -18.46 28.11
N SER A 129 -18.93 -19.12 28.17
CA SER A 129 -19.14 -20.41 27.51
C SER A 129 -18.86 -20.32 26.01
N ALA A 130 -18.10 -21.29 25.49
CA ALA A 130 -17.75 -21.39 24.07
C ALA A 130 -18.99 -21.29 23.16
N THR A 131 -20.08 -21.97 23.51
CA THR A 131 -21.32 -21.96 22.71
C THR A 131 -21.91 -20.56 22.59
N VAL A 132 -21.87 -19.77 23.66
CA VAL A 132 -22.34 -18.38 23.66
C VAL A 132 -21.43 -17.52 22.78
N GLY A 133 -20.11 -17.68 22.92
CA GLY A 133 -19.11 -17.01 22.10
C GLY A 133 -19.31 -17.21 20.59
N TRP A 134 -19.36 -18.47 20.16
CA TRP A 134 -19.61 -18.83 18.76
C TRP A 134 -20.95 -18.28 18.24
N SER A 135 -22.00 -18.31 19.08
CA SER A 135 -23.31 -17.77 18.68
C SER A 135 -23.28 -16.27 18.46
N VAL A 136 -22.60 -15.51 19.33
CA VAL A 136 -22.47 -14.05 19.18
C VAL A 136 -21.64 -13.70 17.95
N MET A 137 -20.53 -14.40 17.70
CA MET A 137 -19.73 -14.21 16.49
C MET A 137 -20.54 -14.45 15.22
N ALA A 138 -21.32 -15.54 15.17
CA ALA A 138 -22.16 -15.85 14.03
C ALA A 138 -23.27 -14.80 13.81
N VAL A 139 -23.89 -14.32 14.89
CA VAL A 139 -24.90 -13.26 14.83
C VAL A 139 -24.29 -11.94 14.35
N VAL A 140 -23.12 -11.55 14.85
CA VAL A 140 -22.44 -10.31 14.45
C VAL A 140 -21.99 -10.37 12.99
N ALA A 141 -21.34 -11.47 12.57
CA ALA A 141 -20.95 -11.67 11.19
C ALA A 141 -22.17 -11.66 10.25
N GLY A 142 -23.22 -12.40 10.62
CA GLY A 142 -24.47 -12.47 9.86
C GLY A 142 -25.16 -11.11 9.77
N ALA A 143 -25.23 -10.35 10.86
CA ALA A 143 -25.80 -9.00 10.87
C ALA A 143 -24.99 -8.02 10.02
N ALA A 144 -23.66 -8.07 10.06
CA ALA A 144 -22.79 -7.23 9.24
C ALA A 144 -22.96 -7.54 7.74
N ILE A 145 -23.00 -8.82 7.37
CA ILE A 145 -23.21 -9.25 5.98
C ILE A 145 -24.62 -8.89 5.51
N ALA A 146 -25.65 -9.13 6.32
CA ALA A 146 -27.03 -8.77 5.99
C ALA A 146 -27.22 -7.26 5.88
N GLY A 147 -26.58 -6.48 6.75
CA GLY A 147 -26.55 -5.02 6.68
C GLY A 147 -25.88 -4.52 5.40
N ALA A 148 -24.74 -5.09 5.02
CA ALA A 148 -24.08 -4.76 3.77
C ALA A 148 -24.93 -5.13 2.54
N ALA A 149 -25.55 -6.31 2.52
CA ALA A 149 -26.46 -6.72 1.46
C ALA A 149 -27.68 -5.79 1.36
N TYR A 150 -28.24 -5.37 2.51
CA TYR A 150 -29.34 -4.41 2.57
C TYR A 150 -28.94 -3.05 1.99
N LEU A 151 -27.77 -2.52 2.37
CA LEU A 151 -27.24 -1.27 1.81
C LEU A 151 -27.04 -1.38 0.30
N TYR A 152 -26.48 -2.50 -0.16
CA TYR A 152 -26.21 -2.75 -1.57
C TYR A 152 -27.50 -2.79 -2.41
N LEU A 153 -28.57 -3.41 -1.88
CA LEU A 153 -29.85 -3.54 -2.58
C LEU A 153 -30.70 -2.26 -2.52
N LYS A 154 -30.63 -1.48 -1.44
CA LYS A 154 -31.50 -0.32 -1.23
C LYS A 154 -30.92 1.02 -1.66
N SER A 155 -29.59 1.14 -1.74
CA SER A 155 -28.95 2.44 -2.01
C SER A 155 -28.52 2.58 -3.49
N PRO A 156 -29.23 3.36 -4.32
CA PRO A 156 -28.80 3.62 -5.70
C PRO A 156 -27.49 4.42 -5.75
N ALA A 157 -27.20 5.18 -4.68
CA ALA A 157 -25.94 5.91 -4.53
C ALA A 157 -24.72 4.97 -4.49
N TRP A 158 -24.86 3.77 -3.90
CA TRP A 158 -23.77 2.81 -3.83
C TRP A 158 -23.42 2.24 -5.20
N LEU A 159 -24.42 1.99 -6.04
CA LEU A 159 -24.21 1.49 -7.40
C LEU A 159 -23.57 2.55 -8.28
N ASN A 160 -24.05 3.80 -8.20
CA ASN A 160 -23.41 4.93 -8.87
C ASN A 160 -21.95 5.07 -8.42
N PHE A 161 -21.68 4.88 -7.13
CA PHE A 161 -20.31 4.89 -6.62
C PHE A 161 -19.46 3.76 -7.22
N LEU A 162 -19.96 2.52 -7.26
CA LEU A 162 -19.26 1.38 -7.88
C LEU A 162 -19.00 1.61 -9.37
N GLU A 163 -20.00 2.13 -10.10
CA GLU A 163 -19.86 2.49 -11.51
C GLU A 163 -18.84 3.60 -11.70
N THR A 164 -18.84 4.65 -10.87
CA THR A 164 -17.84 5.72 -10.98
C THR A 164 -16.43 5.21 -10.73
N LEU A 165 -16.22 4.29 -9.77
CA LEU A 165 -14.92 3.68 -9.53
C LEU A 165 -14.46 2.79 -10.68
N GLU A 166 -15.39 2.06 -11.30
CA GLU A 166 -15.08 1.25 -12.46
C GLU A 166 -14.77 2.11 -13.70
N GLN A 167 -15.57 3.17 -13.94
CA GLN A 167 -15.36 4.15 -15.02
C GLN A 167 -14.06 4.92 -14.86
N GLN A 168 -13.68 5.25 -13.62
CA GLN A 168 -12.36 5.81 -13.35
C GLN A 168 -11.26 4.86 -13.83
N GLY A 169 -11.52 3.55 -13.85
CA GLY A 169 -10.63 2.51 -14.37
C GLY A 169 -9.87 1.76 -13.28
N TRP A 170 -10.29 1.82 -12.00
CA TRP A 170 -9.58 1.17 -10.89
C TRP A 170 -9.42 -0.34 -11.06
N PHE A 171 -10.33 -0.96 -11.80
CA PHE A 171 -10.35 -2.39 -12.08
C PHE A 171 -10.03 -2.72 -13.56
N HIS A 172 -9.44 -1.77 -14.28
CA HIS A 172 -9.06 -1.88 -15.68
C HIS A 172 -7.57 -1.60 -15.85
N GLY A 173 -6.89 -2.42 -16.66
CA GLY A 173 -5.47 -2.24 -17.00
C GLY A 173 -5.20 -1.20 -18.09
N ILE A 174 -6.17 -0.37 -18.45
CA ILE A 174 -6.07 0.53 -19.60
C ILE A 174 -5.48 1.87 -19.13
N SER A 175 -4.47 2.38 -19.84
CA SER A 175 -3.89 3.69 -19.58
C SER A 175 -4.76 4.81 -20.18
N TYR A 176 -5.06 5.83 -19.38
CA TYR A 176 -5.79 7.01 -19.83
C TYR A 176 -4.87 7.96 -20.61
N LYS A 177 -5.16 8.20 -21.90
CA LYS A 177 -4.36 9.05 -22.81
C LYS A 177 -2.86 8.73 -22.76
N GLY A 178 -2.48 7.47 -22.97
CA GLY A 178 -1.12 6.97 -22.75
C GLY A 178 0.01 7.65 -23.53
N ASN A 179 -0.29 8.39 -24.60
CA ASN A 179 0.70 9.06 -25.44
C ASN A 179 1.02 10.51 -25.02
N GLN A 180 0.33 11.07 -24.03
CA GLN A 180 0.50 12.46 -23.57
C GLN A 180 0.95 12.50 -22.11
N GLY A 181 1.67 13.54 -21.68
CA GLY A 181 2.09 13.68 -20.28
C GLY A 181 3.25 12.77 -19.90
N VAL A 182 3.88 12.05 -20.84
CA VAL A 182 4.66 10.83 -20.54
C VAL A 182 5.86 11.12 -19.62
N ARG A 183 6.56 12.25 -19.81
CA ARG A 183 7.76 12.54 -19.01
C ARG A 183 7.40 12.86 -17.57
N VAL A 184 6.43 13.75 -17.39
CA VAL A 184 5.97 14.17 -16.05
C VAL A 184 5.33 12.98 -15.33
N ARG A 185 4.52 12.17 -16.02
CA ARG A 185 3.92 10.95 -15.48
C ARG A 185 4.96 9.94 -15.00
N ARG A 186 5.96 9.61 -15.83
CA ARG A 186 7.06 8.72 -15.43
C ARG A 186 7.85 9.29 -14.25
N GLY A 187 8.09 10.60 -14.23
CA GLY A 187 8.71 11.30 -13.10
C GLY A 187 7.91 11.15 -11.80
N SER A 188 6.59 11.33 -11.84
CA SER A 188 5.71 11.14 -10.69
C SER A 188 5.69 9.69 -10.21
N ILE A 189 5.67 8.70 -11.11
CA ILE A 189 5.76 7.28 -10.76
C ILE A 189 7.08 7.01 -10.02
N ILE A 190 8.21 7.48 -10.57
CA ILE A 190 9.52 7.29 -9.94
C ILE A 190 9.56 7.96 -8.56
N GLY A 191 9.00 9.16 -8.41
CA GLY A 191 8.91 9.84 -7.12
C GLY A 191 8.09 9.07 -6.09
N LEU A 192 6.89 8.59 -6.48
CA LEU A 192 6.03 7.77 -5.63
C LEU A 192 6.70 6.44 -5.24
N LEU A 193 7.36 5.79 -6.20
CA LEU A 193 8.11 4.55 -5.95
C LEU A 193 9.29 4.81 -5.02
N ALA A 194 10.07 5.88 -5.23
CA ALA A 194 11.21 6.19 -4.37
C ALA A 194 10.77 6.43 -2.91
N VAL A 195 9.75 7.25 -2.70
CA VAL A 195 9.22 7.52 -1.35
C VAL A 195 8.64 6.25 -0.72
N GLY A 196 7.83 5.50 -1.46
CA GLY A 196 7.19 4.29 -0.95
C GLY A 196 8.19 3.16 -0.68
N LEU A 197 9.17 2.95 -1.56
CA LEU A 197 10.22 1.95 -1.36
C LEU A 197 11.10 2.32 -0.18
N CYS A 198 11.48 3.60 -0.03
CA CYS A 198 12.18 4.06 1.17
C CYS A 198 11.35 3.77 2.43
N GLY A 199 10.04 4.04 2.42
CA GLY A 199 9.15 3.71 3.53
C GLY A 199 9.13 2.22 3.88
N ILE A 200 8.97 1.34 2.88
CA ILE A 200 8.99 -0.12 3.06
C ILE A 200 10.35 -0.59 3.61
N ILE A 201 11.45 -0.08 3.06
CA ILE A 201 12.81 -0.39 3.52
C ILE A 201 12.98 0.06 4.97
N THR A 202 12.56 1.27 5.34
CA THR A 202 12.63 1.77 6.71
C THR A 202 11.80 0.91 7.68
N LEU A 203 10.58 0.51 7.31
CA LEU A 203 9.76 -0.39 8.12
C LEU A 203 10.42 -1.76 8.32
N SER A 204 11.02 -2.30 7.26
CA SER A 204 11.76 -3.56 7.31
C SER A 204 13.02 -3.46 8.17
N MET A 205 13.78 -2.37 8.07
CA MET A 205 14.98 -2.11 8.88
C MET A 205 14.63 -1.96 10.36
N ASN A 206 13.50 -1.32 10.66
CA ASN A 206 12.99 -1.15 12.02
C ASN A 206 12.32 -2.43 12.58
N ARG A 207 12.39 -3.56 11.87
CA ARG A 207 11.85 -4.86 12.30
C ARG A 207 10.36 -4.80 12.65
N PHE A 208 9.61 -3.89 12.02
CA PHE A 208 8.19 -3.69 12.29
C PHE A 208 7.38 -4.98 12.01
N PHE A 209 7.78 -5.76 11.01
CA PHE A 209 7.14 -7.02 10.63
C PHE A 209 7.68 -8.24 11.39
N GLY A 210 8.46 -8.03 12.46
CA GLY A 210 9.08 -9.08 13.25
C GLY A 210 10.42 -9.57 12.68
N VAL A 211 11.08 -10.46 13.44
CA VAL A 211 12.34 -11.10 13.05
C VAL A 211 12.23 -12.59 13.37
N GLU A 212 12.60 -13.44 12.43
CA GLU A 212 12.80 -14.86 12.72
C GLU A 212 14.10 -15.04 13.48
N ARG A 213 14.00 -15.58 14.70
CA ARG A 213 15.14 -16.03 15.49
C ARG A 213 15.06 -17.56 15.60
N PRO A 214 16.18 -18.29 15.49
CA PRO A 214 16.19 -19.75 15.60
C PRO A 214 15.59 -20.29 16.91
N ASP A 215 15.62 -19.50 17.98
CA ASP A 215 15.18 -19.89 19.32
C ASP A 215 13.70 -19.53 19.63
N LEU A 216 13.01 -18.84 18.71
CA LEU A 216 11.61 -18.45 18.87
C LEU A 216 10.73 -19.17 17.83
N PRO A 217 9.42 -19.32 18.11
CA PRO A 217 8.46 -19.81 17.11
C PRO A 217 8.54 -18.97 15.81
N SER A 218 8.22 -19.62 14.69
CA SER A 218 8.25 -18.98 13.37
C SER A 218 7.40 -17.71 13.36
N ASN A 219 7.89 -16.68 12.65
CA ASN A 219 7.20 -15.39 12.53
C ASN A 219 6.08 -15.48 11.49
N ASP A 220 5.12 -16.35 11.78
CA ASP A 220 3.94 -16.61 10.98
C ASP A 220 2.74 -15.92 11.64
N TRP A 221 1.85 -15.36 10.84
CA TRP A 221 0.60 -14.82 11.32
C TRP A 221 -0.42 -15.94 11.36
N PHE A 222 -0.89 -16.22 12.57
CA PHE A 222 -1.95 -17.17 12.83
C PHE A 222 -3.23 -16.42 13.19
N LEU A 223 -4.35 -16.94 12.71
CA LEU A 223 -5.67 -16.58 13.21
C LEU A 223 -6.07 -17.62 14.24
N ASP A 224 -6.02 -17.22 15.51
CA ASP A 224 -6.50 -18.04 16.61
C ASP A 224 -8.02 -18.10 16.54
N ILE A 225 -8.56 -19.31 16.54
CA ILE A 225 -10.00 -19.52 16.49
C ILE A 225 -10.55 -19.38 17.92
N PRO A 226 -11.35 -18.34 18.22
CA PRO A 226 -11.83 -18.10 19.56
C PRO A 226 -12.66 -19.29 20.06
N PHE A 227 -12.61 -19.55 21.36
CA PHE A 227 -13.37 -20.62 22.02
C PHE A 227 -13.08 -22.03 21.51
N THR A 228 -11.90 -22.23 20.92
CA THR A 228 -11.34 -23.55 20.66
C THR A 228 -10.21 -23.74 21.65
N GLU A 229 -9.98 -24.97 22.13
CA GLU A 229 -8.73 -25.27 22.85
C GLU A 229 -7.57 -24.69 22.02
N GLN A 230 -6.60 -24.03 22.68
CA GLN A 230 -5.52 -23.20 22.10
C GLN A 230 -4.55 -23.94 21.13
N THR A 231 -4.99 -25.06 20.57
CA THR A 231 -4.30 -25.96 19.66
C THR A 231 -4.77 -25.82 18.21
N LYS A 232 -5.89 -25.11 17.92
CA LYS A 232 -6.38 -24.91 16.55
C LYS A 232 -6.21 -23.47 16.10
N PHE A 233 -5.30 -23.27 15.15
CA PHE A 233 -5.04 -22.00 14.49
C PHE A 233 -5.15 -22.16 12.97
N ILE A 234 -5.54 -21.08 12.28
CA ILE A 234 -5.51 -21.01 10.81
C ILE A 234 -4.30 -20.14 10.43
N PRO A 235 -3.28 -20.67 9.74
CA PRO A 235 -2.20 -19.83 9.24
C PRO A 235 -2.78 -18.83 8.22
N LEU A 236 -2.49 -17.54 8.39
CA LEU A 236 -2.89 -16.48 7.45
C LEU A 236 -1.74 -16.11 6.52
N PHE A 237 -0.56 -15.87 7.09
CA PHE A 237 0.64 -15.54 6.32
C PHE A 237 1.86 -16.25 6.91
N TYR A 238 2.62 -16.90 6.04
CA TYR A 238 3.91 -17.51 6.38
C TYR A 238 5.04 -16.46 6.29
N SER A 239 6.05 -16.55 7.16
CA SER A 239 7.24 -15.68 7.17
C SER A 239 6.90 -14.20 6.89
N VAL A 240 6.11 -13.61 7.78
CA VAL A 240 5.49 -12.28 7.65
C VAL A 240 6.49 -11.20 7.27
N HIS A 241 7.68 -11.24 7.87
CA HIS A 241 8.80 -10.33 7.59
C HIS A 241 9.33 -10.35 6.15
N LEU A 242 9.08 -11.40 5.38
CA LEU A 242 9.46 -11.50 3.96
C LEU A 242 8.28 -11.21 3.03
N ILE A 243 7.13 -11.80 3.30
CA ILE A 243 5.96 -11.71 2.40
C ILE A 243 5.34 -10.32 2.44
N ILE A 244 5.19 -9.70 3.63
CA ILE A 244 4.52 -8.39 3.72
C ILE A 244 5.26 -7.29 2.94
N PRO A 245 6.58 -7.09 3.08
CA PRO A 245 7.30 -6.09 2.28
C PRO A 245 7.17 -6.32 0.77
N LEU A 246 7.13 -7.58 0.32
CA LEU A 246 6.97 -7.93 -1.09
C LEU A 246 5.56 -7.59 -1.58
N VAL A 247 4.52 -7.95 -0.82
CA VAL A 247 3.13 -7.61 -1.13
C VAL A 247 2.94 -6.09 -1.15
N LEU A 248 3.50 -5.37 -0.17
CA LEU A 248 3.49 -3.91 -0.12
C LEU A 248 4.22 -3.29 -1.32
N GLY A 249 5.34 -3.88 -1.77
CA GLY A 249 6.07 -3.43 -2.95
C GLY A 249 5.27 -3.58 -4.25
N VAL A 250 4.59 -4.72 -4.43
CA VAL A 250 3.70 -4.95 -5.57
C VAL A 250 2.50 -4.01 -5.52
N ALA A 251 1.88 -3.83 -4.35
CA ALA A 251 0.78 -2.91 -4.14
C ALA A 251 1.21 -1.45 -4.41
N LEU A 252 2.40 -1.05 -3.96
CA LEU A 252 2.98 0.26 -4.23
C LEU A 252 3.18 0.48 -5.73
N MET A 253 3.71 -0.52 -6.45
CA MET A 253 3.90 -0.45 -7.90
C MET A 253 2.56 -0.26 -8.62
N TRP A 254 1.54 -1.02 -8.21
CA TRP A 254 0.18 -0.88 -8.73
C TRP A 254 -0.39 0.52 -8.45
N VAL A 255 -0.32 0.99 -7.21
CA VAL A 255 -0.84 2.30 -6.81
C VAL A 255 -0.09 3.43 -7.52
N ALA A 256 1.24 3.37 -7.61
CA ALA A 256 2.05 4.38 -8.29
C ALA A 256 1.68 4.48 -9.77
N TRP A 257 1.54 3.35 -10.46
CA TRP A 257 1.05 3.33 -11.84
C TRP A 257 -0.38 3.87 -11.93
N ARG A 258 -1.25 3.52 -10.98
CA ARG A 258 -2.68 3.81 -11.05
C ARG A 258 -3.00 5.28 -10.78
N VAL A 259 -2.43 5.88 -9.74
CA VAL A 259 -2.64 7.29 -9.37
C VAL A 259 -2.39 8.20 -10.57
N VAL A 260 -1.31 7.94 -11.32
CA VAL A 260 -0.90 8.72 -12.49
C VAL A 260 -1.83 8.55 -13.70
N ASN A 261 -2.61 7.48 -13.74
CA ASN A 261 -3.60 7.20 -14.79
C ASN A 261 -5.04 7.56 -14.40
N VAL A 262 -5.28 8.16 -13.22
CA VAL A 262 -6.61 8.66 -12.84
C VAL A 262 -6.95 9.89 -13.71
N PRO A 263 -8.12 9.96 -14.39
CA PRO A 263 -8.40 10.98 -15.40
C PRO A 263 -8.09 12.42 -14.98
N ALA A 264 -8.59 12.86 -13.81
CA ALA A 264 -8.39 14.21 -13.31
C ALA A 264 -6.91 14.55 -13.06
N PHE A 265 -6.16 13.66 -12.42
CA PHE A 265 -4.74 13.85 -12.15
C PHE A 265 -3.90 13.73 -13.43
N ALA A 266 -4.26 12.80 -14.30
CA ALA A 266 -3.62 12.54 -15.56
C ALA A 266 -3.73 13.74 -16.53
N ASP A 267 -4.88 14.43 -16.55
CA ASP A 267 -5.08 15.68 -17.30
C ASP A 267 -4.29 16.84 -16.68
N PHE A 268 -4.19 16.93 -15.35
CA PHE A 268 -3.31 17.90 -14.67
C PHE A 268 -1.83 17.69 -15.04
N LEU A 269 -1.35 16.44 -15.06
CA LEU A 269 0.04 16.15 -15.44
C LEU A 269 0.32 16.45 -16.92
N ILE A 270 -0.65 16.23 -17.81
CA ILE A 270 -0.54 16.62 -19.22
C ILE A 270 -0.46 18.15 -19.33
N ALA A 271 -1.34 18.89 -18.65
CA ALA A 271 -1.31 20.35 -18.65
C ALA A 271 0.01 20.88 -18.08
N THR A 272 0.51 20.28 -16.99
CA THR A 272 1.81 20.61 -16.41
C THR A 272 2.95 20.36 -17.39
N GLU A 273 2.95 19.25 -18.13
CA GLU A 273 3.95 19.02 -19.19
C GLU A 273 3.87 20.08 -20.29
N ALA A 274 2.65 20.45 -20.71
CA ALA A 274 2.43 21.49 -21.71
C ALA A 274 2.93 22.86 -21.23
N GLU A 275 2.68 23.24 -19.97
CA GLU A 275 3.21 24.47 -19.37
C GLU A 275 4.74 24.42 -19.21
N MET A 276 5.29 23.29 -18.78
CA MET A 276 6.74 23.13 -18.63
C MET A 276 7.46 23.19 -19.98
N ASN A 277 6.84 22.72 -21.07
CA ASN A 277 7.39 22.84 -22.42
C ASN A 277 7.43 24.29 -22.93
N LYS A 278 6.63 25.21 -22.36
CA LYS A 278 6.72 26.65 -22.66
C LYS A 278 7.91 27.31 -21.95
N VAL A 279 8.41 26.69 -20.88
CA VAL A 279 9.57 27.22 -20.16
C VAL A 279 10.84 26.94 -20.96
N SER A 280 11.39 27.99 -21.56
CA SER A 280 12.71 27.93 -22.18
C SER A 280 13.77 27.82 -21.07
N TRP A 281 14.25 26.61 -20.81
CA TRP A 281 15.33 26.39 -19.86
C TRP A 281 16.61 27.13 -20.29
N THR A 282 17.22 27.88 -19.38
CA THR A 282 18.42 28.66 -19.66
C THR A 282 19.59 27.74 -20.05
N ASN A 283 20.30 28.09 -21.13
CA ASN A 283 21.52 27.38 -21.50
C ASN A 283 22.56 27.49 -20.36
N ARG A 284 23.37 26.45 -20.14
CA ARG A 284 24.37 26.38 -19.05
C ARG A 284 25.26 27.62 -19.01
N ARG A 285 25.66 28.16 -20.17
CA ARG A 285 26.47 29.40 -20.25
C ARG A 285 25.76 30.62 -19.64
N ARG A 286 24.46 30.76 -19.89
CA ARG A 286 23.65 31.86 -19.34
C ARG A 286 23.47 31.70 -17.84
N LEU A 287 23.23 30.46 -17.37
CA LEU A 287 23.15 30.17 -15.94
C LEU A 287 24.45 30.56 -15.21
N TYR A 288 25.63 30.24 -15.77
CA TYR A 288 26.91 30.67 -15.20
C TYR A 288 27.09 32.19 -15.18
N GLN A 289 26.69 32.88 -16.26
CA GLN A 289 26.75 34.35 -16.33
C GLN A 289 25.82 35.00 -15.30
N ASP A 290 24.60 34.49 -15.14
CA ASP A 290 23.66 35.03 -14.17
C ASP A 290 24.14 34.76 -12.73
N SER A 291 24.64 33.55 -12.44
CA SER A 291 25.19 33.20 -11.12
C SER A 291 26.44 34.01 -10.75
N ILE A 292 27.37 34.25 -11.69
CA ILE A 292 28.58 35.03 -11.37
C ILE A 292 28.25 36.50 -11.10
N VAL A 293 27.27 37.08 -11.80
CA VAL A 293 26.81 38.45 -11.54
C VAL A 293 26.20 38.55 -10.14
N VAL A 294 25.34 37.61 -9.75
CA VAL A 294 24.76 37.58 -8.39
C VAL A 294 25.84 37.40 -7.33
N LEU A 295 26.81 36.51 -7.58
CA LEU A 295 27.89 36.25 -6.63
C LEU A 295 28.80 37.47 -6.45
N VAL A 296 29.17 38.16 -7.54
CA VAL A 296 29.99 39.38 -7.50
C VAL A 296 29.25 40.53 -6.83
N THR A 297 27.96 40.73 -7.14
CA THR A 297 27.15 41.79 -6.53
C THR A 297 26.96 41.57 -5.03
N THR A 298 26.67 40.34 -4.62
CA THR A 298 26.59 39.98 -3.20
C THR A 298 27.93 40.16 -2.50
N PHE A 299 29.03 39.74 -3.12
CA PHE A 299 30.38 39.92 -2.58
C PHE A 299 30.76 41.40 -2.40
N LEU A 300 30.53 42.24 -3.41
CA LEU A 300 30.80 43.67 -3.33
C LEU A 300 29.95 44.36 -2.27
N MET A 301 28.67 43.98 -2.13
CA MET A 301 27.79 44.50 -1.09
C MET A 301 28.27 44.09 0.30
N THR A 302 28.65 42.82 0.50
CA THR A 302 29.26 42.35 1.76
C THR A 302 30.55 43.10 2.08
N ALA A 303 31.42 43.33 1.09
CA ALA A 303 32.66 44.08 1.28
C ALA A 303 32.40 45.55 1.64
N PHE A 304 31.40 46.18 1.02
CA PHE A 304 30.99 47.54 1.35
C PHE A 304 30.43 47.64 2.77
N LEU A 305 29.51 46.73 3.15
CA LEU A 305 28.95 46.69 4.51
C LEU A 305 30.07 46.47 5.54
N PHE A 306 30.99 45.55 5.27
CA PHE A 306 32.15 45.32 6.14
C PHE A 306 33.02 46.57 6.31
N ALA A 307 33.25 47.32 5.22
CA ALA A 307 34.00 48.57 5.31
C ALA A 307 33.25 49.64 6.12
N VAL A 308 31.93 49.76 5.92
CA VAL A 308 31.07 50.67 6.68
C VAL A 308 31.05 50.29 8.16
N ASP A 309 30.93 49.01 8.48
CA ASP A 309 31.00 48.50 9.85
C ASP A 309 32.33 48.85 10.52
N ILE A 310 33.47 48.67 9.83
CA ILE A 310 34.78 49.08 10.33
C ILE A 310 34.81 50.59 10.63
N VAL A 311 34.31 51.41 9.71
CA VAL A 311 34.28 52.87 9.89
C VAL A 311 33.43 53.24 11.10
N TRP A 312 32.22 52.66 11.23
CA TRP A 312 31.35 52.92 12.37
C TRP A 312 31.95 52.43 13.69
N ILE A 313 32.58 51.26 13.71
CA ILE A 313 33.30 50.77 14.90
C ILE A 313 34.36 51.79 15.31
N ARG A 314 35.18 52.28 14.37
CA ARG A 314 36.24 53.27 14.64
C ARG A 314 35.69 54.62 15.11
N VAL A 315 34.58 55.09 14.53
CA VAL A 315 33.93 56.35 14.90
C VAL A 315 33.30 56.25 16.28
N LEU A 316 32.59 55.16 16.57
CA LEU A 316 31.90 54.97 17.85
C LEU A 316 32.86 54.59 18.99
N SER A 317 34.05 54.05 18.68
CA SER A 317 35.13 53.81 19.64
C SER A 317 36.04 55.04 19.87
N ALA A 318 35.81 56.15 19.16
CA ALA A 318 36.65 57.33 19.30
C ALA A 318 36.50 57.95 20.72
N PRO A 319 37.59 58.47 21.31
CA PRO A 319 37.64 58.87 22.72
C PRO A 319 36.67 60.01 23.11
N GLY A 320 36.09 60.71 22.12
CA GLY A 320 35.08 61.75 22.34
C GLY A 320 33.62 61.28 22.36
N ILE A 321 33.31 60.04 21.95
CA ILE A 321 31.92 59.56 21.78
C ILE A 321 31.58 58.36 22.67
N GLN A 322 32.53 57.53 23.12
CA GLN A 322 32.39 56.51 24.20
C GLN A 322 31.12 55.62 24.23
N VAL A 323 30.39 55.45 23.12
CA VAL A 323 29.20 54.59 23.06
C VAL A 323 29.57 53.11 22.88
N LEU A 324 30.68 52.80 22.22
CA LEU A 324 31.20 51.44 22.03
C LEU A 324 32.50 51.25 22.80
N VAL A 325 32.41 50.68 24.00
CA VAL A 325 33.57 50.18 24.76
C VAL A 325 33.89 48.78 24.23
N ILE A 326 34.65 48.71 23.14
CA ILE A 326 35.29 47.44 22.74
C ILE A 326 36.53 47.29 23.61
N ASP A 327 36.37 46.73 24.80
CA ASP A 327 37.50 46.35 25.64
C ASP A 327 38.11 45.06 25.09
N LEU A 328 39.03 45.21 24.12
CA LEU A 328 39.79 44.11 23.52
C LEU A 328 40.43 43.20 24.58
N LYS A 329 40.78 43.74 25.75
CA LYS A 329 41.36 42.97 26.86
C LYS A 329 40.33 42.12 27.60
N GLU A 330 39.07 42.54 27.70
CA GLU A 330 38.00 41.70 28.28
C GLU A 330 37.59 40.59 27.33
N ALA A 331 37.56 40.86 26.02
CA ALA A 331 37.28 39.85 25.00
C ALA A 331 38.39 38.77 24.95
N GLU A 332 39.68 39.15 25.01
CA GLU A 332 40.80 38.22 25.13
C GLU A 332 40.74 37.39 26.42
N LYS A 333 40.39 38.02 27.56
CA LYS A 333 40.19 37.31 28.83
C LYS A 333 39.02 36.33 28.79
N GLN A 334 37.92 36.66 28.12
CA GLN A 334 36.79 35.75 27.95
C GLN A 334 37.15 34.58 27.03
N GLN A 335 37.88 34.81 25.93
CA GLN A 335 38.37 33.73 25.07
C GLN A 335 39.34 32.79 25.80
N GLN A 336 40.28 33.33 26.60
CA GLN A 336 41.16 32.52 27.44
C GLN A 336 40.38 31.69 28.46
N LYS A 337 39.40 32.30 29.15
CA LYS A 337 38.52 31.56 30.07
C LYS A 337 37.67 30.49 29.38
N THR A 338 37.32 30.64 28.11
CA THR A 338 36.52 29.64 27.38
C THR A 338 37.40 28.52 26.81
N ALA A 339 38.70 28.76 26.62
CA ALA A 339 39.68 27.76 26.20
C ALA A 339 40.25 26.94 27.39
N GLU A 340 40.09 27.42 28.62
CA GLU A 340 40.49 26.75 29.86
C GLU A 340 39.40 25.81 30.44
N TRP A 341 38.22 25.75 29.82
CA TRP A 341 37.15 24.79 30.12
C TRP A 341 36.99 23.80 28.95
#